data_AF-A0A1X9T471-F1
#
_entry.id   AF-A0A1X9T471-F1
#
_cell.length_a   1.000
_cell.length_b   1.000
_cell.length_c   1.000
_cell.angle_alpha   90.00
_cell.angle_beta   90.00
_cell.angle_gamma   90.00
#
_symmetry.space_group_name_H-M   'P 1'
#
loop_
_entity.id
_entity.type
_entity.pdbx_description
1 polymer ?
#
loop_
_entity_poly.entity_id
_entity_poly.type
_entity_poly.pdbx_seq_one_letter_code
_entity_poly.pdbx_strand_id
1 'polypeptide(L)' 'MKVVVFIGMFQEEIWEVKAFIGEDAENKAEAAFEQYTEVSYAEFQRRWDTGDEDSYHILGRELGGTSIEILEAE' A
#
# COMPACT_ATOMS: atom_id res chain seq x y z
N MET A 1 -18.20 -8.53 -3.73
CA MET A 1 -18.05 -7.11 -3.29
C MET A 1 -16.57 -6.85 -3.08
N LYS A 2 -16.00 -5.77 -3.64
CA LYS A 2 -14.57 -5.48 -3.54
C LYS A 2 -14.25 -4.69 -2.28
N VAL A 3 -13.33 -5.20 -1.47
CA VAL A 3 -12.78 -4.54 -0.29
C VAL A 3 -11.29 -4.41 -0.48
N VAL A 4 -10.73 -3.23 -0.26
CA VAL A 4 -9.29 -2.97 -0.39
C VAL A 4 -8.81 -2.33 0.91
N VAL A 5 -7.72 -2.86 1.46
CA VAL A 5 -7.19 -2.44 2.75
C VAL A 5 -5.82 -1.81 2.55
N PHE A 6 -5.68 -0.54 2.90
CA PHE A 6 -4.38 0.12 3.08
C PHE A 6 -3.85 -0.17 4.48
N ILE A 7 -2.58 -0.57 4.57
CA ILE A 7 -1.86 -0.83 5.81
C ILE A 7 -0.61 0.07 5.84
N GLY A 8 -0.64 1.10 6.67
CA GLY A 8 0.46 2.04 6.88
C GLY A 8 1.40 1.57 7.98
N MET A 9 2.70 1.47 7.68
CA MET A 9 3.74 1.11 8.64
C MET A 9 4.57 2.35 9.03
N PHE A 10 4.94 2.44 10.31
CA PHE A 10 5.95 3.37 10.80
C PHE A 10 6.91 2.65 11.75
N GLN A 11 8.20 2.62 11.42
CA GLN A 11 9.26 2.03 12.24
C GLN A 11 8.92 0.62 12.75
N GLU A 12 8.58 -0.29 11.82
CA GLU A 12 8.21 -1.70 12.07
C GLU A 12 6.86 -1.94 12.78
N GLU A 13 6.10 -0.89 13.09
CA GLU A 13 4.76 -1.01 13.68
C GLU A 13 3.66 -0.61 12.69
N ILE A 14 2.49 -1.26 12.80
CA ILE A 14 1.29 -0.84 12.08
C ILE A 14 0.81 0.47 12.69
N TRP A 15 0.89 1.54 11.91
CA TRP A 15 0.44 2.86 12.31
C TRP A 15 -1.04 3.10 11.95
N GLU A 16 -1.46 2.69 10.76
CA GLU A 16 -2.82 2.90 10.28
C GLU A 16 -3.32 1.69 9.47
N VAL A 17 -4.61 1.36 9.63
CA VAL A 17 -5.30 0.41 8.76
C VAL A 17 -6.59 1.06 8.29
N LYS A 18 -6.79 1.13 6.98
CA LYS A 18 -7.94 1.79 6.37
C LYS A 18 -8.55 0.92 5.29
N ALA A 19 -9.83 0.59 5.45
CA ALA A 19 -10.57 -0.21 4.48
C ALA A 19 -11.41 0.70 3.56
N PHE A 20 -11.37 0.38 2.26
CA PHE A 20 -12.16 0.99 1.21
C PHE A 20 -13.04 -0.06 0.56
N ILE A 21 -14.30 0.29 0.28
CA ILE A 21 -15.30 -0.65 -0.24
C ILE A 21 -15.97 -0.06 -1.48
N GLY A 22 -16.21 -0.90 -2.48
CA GLY A 22 -16.92 -0.55 -3.71
C GLY A 22 -16.01 -0.53 -4.94
N GLU A 23 -16.55 -0.07 -6.07
CA GLU A 23 -15.86 -0.08 -7.37
C GLU A 23 -14.59 0.77 -7.38
N ASP A 24 -14.57 1.85 -6.61
CA ASP A 24 -13.46 2.82 -6.52
C ASP A 24 -12.51 2.54 -5.34
N ALA A 25 -12.59 1.34 -4.73
CA ALA A 25 -11.83 1.02 -3.52
C ALA A 25 -10.31 1.01 -3.77
N GLU A 26 -9.86 0.52 -4.93
CA GLU A 26 -8.43 0.50 -5.29
C GLU A 26 -7.87 1.91 -5.44
N ASN A 27 -8.49 2.76 -6.27
CA ASN A 27 -8.03 4.14 -6.48
C ASN A 27 -7.92 4.91 -5.16
N LYS A 28 -8.85 4.69 -4.22
CA LYS A 28 -8.80 5.31 -2.89
C LYS A 28 -7.67 4.78 -2.02
N ALA A 29 -7.40 3.48 -2.09
CA ALA A 29 -6.28 2.87 -1.37
C ALA A 29 -4.93 3.34 -1.94
N GLU A 30 -4.80 3.41 -3.26
CA GLU A 30 -3.61 3.92 -3.94
C GLU A 30 -3.35 5.38 -3.61
N ALA A 31 -4.39 6.22 -3.60
CA ALA A 31 -4.28 7.62 -3.20
C ALA A 31 -3.87 7.77 -1.72
N ALA A 32 -4.38 6.91 -0.83
CA ALA A 32 -3.97 6.90 0.57
C ALA A 32 -2.52 6.46 0.74
N PHE A 33 -2.08 5.45 -0.03
CA PHE A 33 -0.70 4.98 -0.05
C PHE A 33 0.25 6.10 -0.50
N GLU A 34 -0.05 6.78 -1.61
CA GLU A 34 0.78 7.87 -2.13
C GLU A 34 0.81 9.06 -1.16
N GLN A 35 -0.32 9.41 -0.57
CA GLN A 35 -0.38 10.48 0.45
C GLN A 35 0.49 10.15 1.67
N TYR A 36 0.55 8.89 2.08
CA TYR A 36 1.30 8.45 3.25
C TYR A 36 2.79 8.30 2.99
N THR A 37 3.16 7.78 1.81
CA THR A 37 4.54 7.40 1.47
C THR A 37 5.28 8.39 0.59
N GLU A 38 4.57 9.35 0.00
CA GLU A 38 5.05 10.23 -1.08
C GLU A 38 5.51 9.48 -2.35
N VAL A 39 5.24 8.16 -2.44
CA VAL A 39 5.54 7.29 -3.57
C VAL A 39 4.24 6.78 -4.17
N SER A 40 4.05 6.92 -5.48
CA SER A 40 2.85 6.39 -6.14
C SER A 40 2.85 4.86 -6.08
N TYR A 41 1.67 4.26 -5.90
CA TYR A 41 1.54 2.81 -5.80
C TYR A 41 2.00 2.09 -7.08
N ALA A 42 1.79 2.71 -8.25
CA ALA A 42 2.27 2.19 -9.52
C ALA A 42 3.80 2.11 -9.60
N GLU A 43 4.52 3.11 -9.08
CA GLU A 43 5.99 3.08 -9.01
C GLU A 43 6.49 2.03 -8.01
N PHE A 44 5.81 1.92 -6.87
CA PHE A 44 6.07 0.87 -5.89
C PHE A 44 5.93 -0.52 -6.50
N GLN A 45 4.79 -0.83 -7.14
CA GLN A 45 4.54 -2.11 -7.82
C GLN A 45 5.57 -2.40 -8.91
N ARG A 46 5.89 -1.39 -9.75
CA ARG A 46 6.90 -1.54 -10.81
C ARG A 46 8.26 -1.97 -10.25
N ARG A 47 8.70 -1.39 -9.14
CA ARG A 47 9.99 -1.74 -8.49
C ARG A 47 9.91 -3.09 -7.77
N TRP A 48 8.80 -3.36 -7.09
CA TRP A 48 8.53 -4.62 -6.42
C TRP A 48 8.55 -5.81 -7.39
N ASP A 49 7.86 -5.70 -8.52
CA ASP A 49 7.76 -6.76 -9.54
C ASP A 49 9.09 -7.05 -10.25
N THR A 50 10.00 -6.08 -10.31
CA THR A 50 11.35 -6.30 -10.85
C THR A 50 12.25 -7.13 -9.92
N GLY A 51 11.86 -7.33 -8.65
CA GLY A 51 12.49 -8.26 -7.72
C GLY A 51 13.85 -7.85 -7.17
N ASP A 52 14.40 -6.70 -7.59
CA ASP A 52 15.70 -6.19 -7.13
C ASP A 52 15.60 -5.43 -5.78
N GLU A 53 14.38 -5.11 -5.32
CA GLU A 53 14.15 -4.27 -4.13
C GLU A 53 12.97 -4.75 -3.30
N ASP A 54 13.11 -4.72 -1.96
CA ASP A 54 12.01 -4.88 -1.02
C ASP A 54 11.37 -3.52 -0.67
N SER A 55 10.29 -3.54 0.11
CA SER A 55 9.56 -2.34 0.48
C SER A 55 10.38 -1.37 1.33
N TYR A 56 11.40 -1.83 2.06
CA TYR A 56 12.31 -0.97 2.83
C TYR A 56 13.30 -0.23 1.93
N HIS A 57 13.69 -0.83 0.80
CA HIS A 57 14.51 -0.16 -0.21
C HIS A 57 13.68 0.86 -1.01
N ILE A 58 12.42 0.54 -1.30
CA ILE A 58 11.53 1.40 -2.09
C ILE A 58 11.01 2.59 -1.27
N LEU A 59 10.50 2.34 -0.06
CA LEU A 59 9.81 3.32 0.79
C LEU A 59 10.68 3.87 1.92
N GLY A 60 11.89 3.34 2.10
CA GLY A 60 12.77 3.68 3.21
C GLY A 60 12.47 2.90 4.49
N ARG A 61 13.39 2.97 5.45
CA ARG A 61 13.31 2.18 6.71
C ARG A 61 12.11 2.52 7.58
N GLU A 62 11.62 3.75 7.51
CA GLU A 62 10.51 4.19 8.36
C GLU A 62 9.18 3.65 7.86
N LEU A 63 8.96 3.63 6.55
CA LEU A 63 7.66 3.27 5.94
C LEU A 63 7.66 1.89 5.28
N GLY A 64 8.81 1.21 5.27
CA GLY A 64 8.95 -0.15 4.79
C GLY A 64 7.95 -1.08 5.46
N GLY A 65 7.31 -1.91 4.64
CA GLY A 65 6.17 -2.75 5.03
C GLY A 65 4.79 -2.14 4.77
N THR A 66 4.68 -0.86 4.41
CA THR A 66 3.40 -0.27 3.98
C THR A 66 2.89 -0.99 2.73
N SER A 67 1.61 -1.37 2.70
CA SER A 67 1.04 -2.19 1.62
C SER A 67 -0.45 -1.90 1.36
N ILE A 68 -0.94 -2.46 0.25
CA ILE A 68 -2.37 -2.54 -0.08
C ILE A 68 -2.74 -4.01 -0.28
N GLU A 69 -3.80 -4.46 0.38
CA GLU A 69 -4.36 -5.80 0.27
C GLU A 69 -5.74 -5.75 -0.39
N ILE A 70 -5.95 -6.54 -1.44
CA ILE A 70 -7.24 -6.63 -2.15
C ILE A 70 -7.98 -7.89 -1.69
N LEU A 71 -9.16 -7.70 -1.11
CA LEU A 71 -10.04 -8.75 -0.62
C LEU A 71 -11.31 -8.78 -1.48
N GLU A 72 -11.47 -9.84 -2.26
CA GLU A 72 -12.71 -10.11 -2.99
C GLU A 72 -13.64 -10.94 -2.10
N ALA A 73 -14.76 -10.36 -1.69
CA ALA A 73 -15.81 -11.13 -1.01
C ALA A 73 -16.73 -11.76 -2.07
N GLU A 74 -16.77 -13.10 -2.08
CA GLU A 74 -17.72 -13.94 -2.85
C GLU A 74 -19.18 -13.68 -2.45
#